data_AF-A0A7Y2PEX8-F1
#
_entry.id   AF-A0A7Y2PEX8-F1
#
_cell.length_a   1.000
_cell.length_b   1.000
_cell.length_c   1.000
_cell.angle_alpha   90.00
_cell.angle_beta   90.00
_cell.angle_gamma   90.00
#
_symmetry.space_group_name_H-M   'P 1'
#
loop_
_entity.id
_entity.type
_entity.pdbx_description
1 polymer ?
#
loop_
_entity_poly.entity_id
_entity_poly.type
_entity_poly.pdbx_seq_one_letter_code
_entity_poly.pdbx_strand_id
1 'polypeptide(L)' 'MKARIQWAGEAMFLGESGSGHVVVMDGPPESGGRNLGVRPMEMLLLG' A
#
# COMPACT_ATOMS: atom_id res chain seq x y z
N MET A 1 6.83 -8.31 -15.42
CA MET A 1 6.93 -7.12 -14.55
C MET A 1 7.23 -7.61 -13.13
N LYS A 2 8.18 -7.01 -12.41
CA LYS A 2 8.45 -7.33 -11.00
C LYS A 2 8.10 -6.11 -10.16
N ALA A 3 7.40 -6.32 -9.05
CA ALA A 3 7.15 -5.31 -8.04
C ALA A 3 7.67 -5.82 -6.69
N ARG A 4 8.09 -4.91 -5.82
CA ARG A 4 8.49 -5.23 -4.46
C ARG A 4 7.46 -4.66 -3.49
N ILE A 5 7.02 -5.48 -2.55
CA ILE A 5 6.17 -5.04 -1.44
C ILE A 5 7.01 -5.08 -0.18
N GLN A 6 6.98 -4.00 0.59
CA GLN A 6 7.53 -3.93 1.94
C GLN A 6 6.41 -3.62 2.94
N TRP A 7 6.37 -4.37 4.03
CA TRP A 7 5.53 -4.05 5.17
C TRP A 7 6.25 -3.03 6.05
N ALA A 8 5.61 -1.88 6.30
CA ALA A 8 6.16 -0.77 7.09
C ALA A 8 5.66 -0.75 8.55
N GLY A 9 4.93 -1.80 8.99
CA GLY A 9 4.22 -1.84 10.27
C GLY A 9 2.79 -1.31 10.17
N GLU A 10 2.00 -1.44 11.24
CA GLU A 10 0.68 -0.79 11.39
C GLU A 10 -0.20 -0.88 10.12
N ALA A 11 -0.38 -2.09 9.58
CA ALA A 11 -1.13 -2.35 8.33
C ALA A 11 -0.76 -1.49 7.09
N MET A 12 0.42 -0.87 7.08
CA MET A 12 0.94 -0.03 5.99
C MET A 12 1.87 -0.82 5.06
N PHE A 13 1.69 -0.64 3.76
CA PHE A 13 2.48 -1.26 2.70
C PHE A 13 3.11 -0.21 1.79
N LEU A 14 4.39 -0.41 1.49
CA LEU A 14 5.11 0.31 0.46
C LEU A 14 5.25 -0.61 -0.76
N GLY A 15 4.66 -0.20 -1.88
CA GLY A 15 4.76 -0.91 -3.16
C GLY A 15 5.69 -0.18 -4.11
N GLU A 16 6.81 -0.79 -4.46
CA GLU A 16 7.73 -0.28 -5.48
C GLU A 16 7.49 -1.02 -6.80
N SER A 17 7.14 -0.27 -7.83
CA SER A 17 6.98 -0.80 -9.19
C SER A 17 8.33 -1.06 -9.85
N GLY A 18 8.35 -1.92 -10.87
CA GLY A 18 9.57 -2.17 -11.66
C GLY A 18 10.09 -0.95 -12.43
N SER A 19 9.33 0.15 -12.50
CA SER A 19 9.76 1.43 -13.06
C SER A 19 10.28 2.41 -12.01
N GLY A 20 10.39 1.99 -10.74
CA GLY A 20 10.90 2.80 -9.63
C GLY A 20 9.88 3.74 -8.97
N HIS A 21 8.58 3.60 -9.29
CA HIS A 21 7.54 4.38 -8.62
C HIS A 21 7.12 3.70 -7.33
N VAL A 22 7.00 4.49 -6.26
CA VAL A 22 6.56 4.01 -4.95
C VAL A 22 5.13 4.46 -4.68
N VAL A 23 4.29 3.52 -4.26
CA VAL A 23 2.94 3.78 -3.76
C VAL A 23 2.87 3.41 -2.29
N VAL A 24 2.13 4.22 -1.53
CA VAL A 24 1.82 3.96 -0.12
C VAL A 24 0.38 3.48 -0.04
N MET A 25 0.18 2.31 0.56
CA MET A 25 -1.13 1.78 0.90
C MET A 25 -1.23 1.65 2.42
N ASP A 26 -2.36 2.03 2.99
CA ASP A 26 -2.57 1.96 4.44
C ASP A 26 -3.96 1.46 4.75
N GLY A 27 -4.05 0.67 5.81
CA GLY A 27 -5.29 0.10 6.28
C GLY A 27 -6.16 1.10 7.06
N PRO A 28 -7.41 0.70 7.31
CA PRO A 28 -8.25 1.36 8.31
C PRO A 28 -7.63 1.42 9.71
N PRO A 29 -7.94 2.45 10.52
CA PRO A 29 -7.64 2.46 11.95
C PRO A 29 -8.23 1.26 12.69
N GLU A 30 -9.45 0.83 12.33
CA GLU A 30 -10.11 -0.33 12.95
C GLU A 30 -9.40 -1.67 12.68
N SER A 31 -8.47 -1.73 11.72
CA SER A 31 -7.62 -2.91 11.48
C SER A 31 -6.13 -2.64 11.77
N GLY A 32 -5.84 -1.62 12.57
CA GLY A 32 -4.47 -1.29 12.99
C GLY A 32 -3.66 -0.46 11.99
N GLY A 33 -4.32 0.11 10.98
CA GLY A 33 -3.76 1.10 10.06
C GLY A 33 -3.80 2.53 10.58
N ARG A 34 -3.24 3.45 9.81
CA ARG A 34 -3.23 4.89 10.17
C ARG A 34 -4.09 5.74 9.23
N ASN A 35 -4.72 5.13 8.23
CA ASN A 35 -5.51 5.80 7.20
C ASN A 35 -4.72 6.89 6.43
N LEU A 36 -3.42 6.68 6.20
CA LEU A 36 -2.51 7.61 5.52
C LEU A 36 -2.35 7.35 4.02
N GLY A 37 -3.04 6.36 3.47
CA GLY A 37 -2.97 5.96 2.07
C GLY A 37 -4.23 5.24 1.64
N VAL A 38 -4.32 4.95 0.34
CA VAL A 38 -5.43 4.13 -0.20
C VAL A 38 -5.32 2.71 0.32
N ARG A 39 -6.46 2.04 0.51
CA ARG A 39 -6.48 0.64 0.89
C ARG A 39 -6.02 -0.21 -0.30
N PRO A 40 -5.40 -1.38 -0.07
CA PRO A 40 -4.97 -2.25 -1.18
C PRO A 40 -6.10 -2.61 -2.15
N MET A 41 -7.31 -2.83 -1.62
CA MET A 41 -8.48 -3.12 -2.45
C MET A 41 -8.99 -1.90 -3.22
N GLU A 42 -8.88 -0.70 -2.68
CA GLU A 42 -9.21 0.54 -3.40
C GLU A 42 -8.23 0.76 -4.54
N MET A 43 -6.94 0.49 -4.32
CA MET A 43 -5.91 0.58 -5.36
C MET A 43 -6.24 -0.33 -6.55
N LEU A 44 -6.63 -1.58 -6.31
CA LEU A 44 -7.03 -2.51 -7.37
C LEU A 44 -8.24 -2.03 -8.18
N LEU A 45 -9.15 -1.27 -7.56
CA LEU A 45 -10.30 -0.68 -8.25
C LEU A 45 -9.92 0.56 -9.07
N LEU A 46 -8.83 1.24 -8.71
CA LEU A 46 -8.31 2.41 -9.42
C LEU A 46 -7.49 2.03 -10.66
N GLY A 47 -6.83 0.86 -10.67
CA GLY A 47 -6.10 0.30 -11.83
C GLY A 47 -4.71 -0.22 -11.49
#